data_AF-A0A7S2M8G3-F1
#
_entry.id   AF-A0A7S2M8G3-F1
#
_cell.length_a   1.000
_cell.length_b   1.000
_cell.length_c   1.000
_cell.angle_alpha   90.00
_cell.angle_beta   90.00
_cell.angle_gamma   90.00
#
_symmetry.space_group_name_H-M   'P 1'
#
loop_
_entity.id
_entity.type
_entity.pdbx_description
1 polymer ?
#
loop_
_entity_poly.entity_id
_entity_poly.type
_entity_poly.pdbx_seq_one_letter_code
_entity_poly.pdbx_strand_id
1 'polypeptide(L)'
;TLLMLPSPAWPLLYDPDGVAVCFLERLYPRAPRIAMGHADFTEKLQAAFAETSHAEAQGRDVSGEEPFVIIIENTYLPAVRDSDVLLGLVDRRKLLSGGGATLVVGNEDSIHVSPHAMLIFITKMAEPLEKDPLFVHFNLIDFRLCGGGPLPKGLIADRLFGHANPAQHGEWTA
;
A
#
# COMPACT_ATOMS: atom_id res chain seq x y z
N THR A 1 9.54 -6.92 -13.41
CA THR A 1 9.91 -5.70 -12.67
C THR A 1 8.65 -5.06 -12.19
N LEU A 2 8.40 -5.12 -10.89
CA LEU A 2 7.19 -4.58 -10.27
C LEU A 2 6.99 -3.12 -10.68
N LEU A 3 5.73 -2.76 -10.97
CA LEU A 3 5.25 -1.39 -11.22
C LEU A 3 5.48 -0.52 -9.97
N MET A 4 6.74 -0.18 -9.69
CA MET A 4 7.04 1.04 -8.96
C MET A 4 6.58 2.17 -9.85
N LEU A 5 5.36 2.67 -9.62
CA LEU A 5 4.93 3.90 -10.25
C LEU A 5 5.98 4.95 -9.92
N PRO A 6 6.68 5.53 -10.91
CA PRO A 6 7.73 6.53 -10.71
C PRO A 6 7.13 7.88 -10.32
N SER A 7 6.11 7.85 -9.45
CA SER A 7 5.40 9.00 -8.95
C SER A 7 5.93 9.34 -7.56
N PRO A 8 6.10 10.62 -7.22
CA PRO A 8 6.35 11.05 -5.85
C PRO A 8 5.12 10.91 -4.92
N ALA A 9 3.96 10.48 -5.44
CA ALA A 9 2.67 10.45 -4.75
C ALA A 9 2.14 9.02 -4.53
N TRP A 10 1.82 8.66 -3.28
CA TRP A 10 1.47 7.28 -2.86
C TRP A 10 0.32 6.70 -3.70
N PRO A 11 0.37 5.42 -4.10
CA PRO A 11 -0.74 4.83 -4.85
C PRO A 11 -1.99 4.74 -3.97
N LEU A 12 -3.07 5.35 -4.46
CA LEU A 12 -4.41 5.27 -3.89
C LEU A 12 -5.34 4.60 -4.89
N LEU A 13 -5.73 3.36 -4.61
CA LEU A 13 -6.58 2.56 -5.47
C LEU A 13 -8.05 2.81 -5.11
N TYR A 14 -8.80 3.39 -6.05
CA TYR A 14 -10.26 3.42 -5.94
C TYR A 14 -10.82 2.10 -6.44
N ASP A 15 -11.29 1.27 -5.52
CA ASP A 15 -11.67 -0.12 -5.75
C ASP A 15 -13.09 -0.41 -5.23
N PRO A 16 -14.13 0.22 -5.81
CA PRO A 16 -15.51 -0.01 -5.39
C PRO A 16 -15.93 -1.47 -5.63
N ASP A 17 -15.31 -2.13 -6.62
CA ASP A 17 -15.60 -3.49 -7.02
C ASP A 17 -14.76 -4.53 -6.28
N GLY A 18 -13.74 -4.16 -5.49
CA GLY A 18 -12.91 -5.12 -4.75
C GLY A 18 -11.95 -5.96 -5.62
N VAL A 19 -11.70 -5.54 -6.86
CA VAL A 19 -10.82 -6.22 -7.81
C VAL A 19 -9.36 -5.92 -7.51
N ALA A 20 -9.04 -4.68 -7.16
CA ALA A 20 -7.68 -4.28 -6.80
C ALA A 20 -7.20 -5.04 -5.56
N VAL A 21 -8.08 -5.21 -4.57
CA VAL A 21 -7.84 -6.06 -3.40
C VAL A 21 -7.44 -7.48 -3.81
N CYS A 22 -8.25 -8.17 -4.63
CA CYS A 22 -7.96 -9.54 -5.06
C CYS A 22 -6.67 -9.65 -5.87
N PHE A 23 -6.33 -8.61 -6.64
CA PHE A 23 -5.08 -8.55 -7.38
C PHE A 23 -3.87 -8.40 -6.45
N LEU A 24 -3.96 -7.51 -5.44
CA LEU A 24 -2.89 -7.29 -4.47
C LEU A 24 -2.68 -8.49 -3.56
N GLU A 25 -3.72 -9.23 -3.21
CA GLU A 25 -3.61 -10.52 -2.47
C GLU A 25 -2.69 -11.51 -3.17
N ARG A 26 -2.72 -11.50 -4.51
CA ARG A 26 -1.91 -12.40 -5.32
C ARG A 26 -0.52 -11.87 -5.53
N LEU A 27 -0.40 -10.56 -5.73
CA LEU A 27 0.88 -9.91 -5.96
C LEU A 27 1.73 -9.85 -4.68
N TYR A 28 1.10 -9.65 -3.51
CA TYR A 28 1.77 -9.52 -2.23
C TYR A 28 1.06 -10.36 -1.15
N PRO A 29 1.12 -11.70 -1.24
CA PRO A 29 0.38 -12.58 -0.33
C PRO A 29 0.83 -12.47 1.14
N ARG A 30 2.00 -11.89 1.39
CA ARG A 30 2.57 -11.67 2.73
C ARG A 30 2.44 -10.23 3.22
N ALA A 31 1.89 -9.32 2.41
CA ALA A 31 1.75 -7.92 2.81
C ALA A 31 0.75 -7.81 3.98
N PRO A 32 1.13 -7.16 5.11
CA PRO A 32 0.19 -6.86 6.17
C PRO A 32 -0.92 -5.94 5.63
N ARG A 33 -2.15 -6.25 6.03
CA ARG A 33 -3.35 -5.51 5.65
C ARG A 33 -3.96 -4.88 6.87
N ILE A 34 -4.08 -3.55 6.83
CA ILE A 34 -4.45 -2.77 7.99
C ILE A 34 -5.60 -1.86 7.57
N ALA A 35 -6.77 -2.09 8.14
CA ALA A 35 -7.95 -1.30 7.84
C ALA A 35 -8.03 -0.06 8.72
N MET A 36 -8.16 1.12 8.10
CA MET A 36 -8.44 2.35 8.82
C MET A 36 -9.80 2.29 9.53
N GLY A 37 -9.93 3.02 10.64
CA GLY A 37 -11.14 3.06 11.46
C GLY A 37 -11.23 1.94 12.51
N HIS A 38 -10.27 1.01 12.54
CA HIS A 38 -10.11 0.09 13.67
C HIS A 38 -9.36 0.74 14.82
N ALA A 39 -9.72 0.39 16.06
CA ALA A 39 -9.11 0.95 17.27
C ALA A 39 -7.61 0.61 17.40
N ASP A 40 -7.17 -0.50 16.81
CA ASP A 40 -5.80 -1.01 16.82
C ASP A 40 -5.00 -0.62 15.56
N PHE A 41 -5.52 0.31 14.75
CA PHE A 41 -4.90 0.72 13.49
C PHE A 41 -3.43 1.15 13.67
N THR A 42 -3.18 2.08 14.60
CA THR A 42 -1.85 2.63 14.84
C THR A 42 -0.86 1.58 15.34
N GLU A 43 -1.30 0.72 16.27
CA GLU A 43 -0.49 -0.36 16.84
C GLU A 43 -0.09 -1.38 15.76
N LYS A 44 -1.05 -1.80 14.91
CA LYS A 44 -0.78 -2.71 13.79
C LYS A 44 0.17 -2.09 12.77
N LEU A 45 0.02 -0.79 12.49
CA LEU A 45 0.89 -0.09 11.55
C LEU A 45 2.32 0.00 12.10
N GLN A 46 2.48 0.30 13.38
CA GLN A 46 3.76 0.29 14.08
C GLN A 46 4.42 -1.10 14.05
N ALA A 47 3.65 -2.15 14.37
CA ALA A 47 4.13 -3.53 14.33
C ALA A 47 4.62 -3.93 12.93
N ALA A 48 3.88 -3.55 11.88
CA ALA A 48 4.26 -3.83 10.50
C ALA A 48 5.61 -3.21 10.13
N PHE A 49 5.88 -1.96 10.52
CA PHE A 49 7.18 -1.32 10.27
C PHE A 49 8.32 -1.88 11.14
N ALA A 50 8.01 -2.32 12.36
CA ALA A 50 8.99 -2.93 13.26
C ALA A 50 9.45 -4.30 12.74
N GLU A 51 8.53 -5.12 12.20
CA GLU A 51 8.86 -6.39 11.55
C GLU A 51 9.83 -6.20 10.37
N THR A 52 9.65 -5.14 9.57
CA THR A 52 10.56 -4.78 8.48
C THR A 52 11.95 -4.44 9.00
N SER A 53 12.01 -3.56 10.01
CA SER A 53 13.27 -3.09 10.58
C SER A 53 14.08 -4.25 11.18
N HIS A 54 13.39 -5.24 11.76
CA HIS A 54 14.04 -6.43 12.29
C HIS A 54 14.59 -7.34 11.19
N ALA A 55 13.89 -7.48 10.06
CA ALA A 55 14.36 -8.28 8.93
C ALA A 55 15.62 -7.67 8.28
N GLU A 56 15.69 -6.34 8.18
CA GLU A 56 16.86 -5.62 7.65
C GLU A 56 18.07 -5.72 8.59
N ALA A 57 17.88 -5.56 9.90
CA ALA A 57 18.95 -5.66 10.90
C ALA A 57 19.60 -7.05 10.99
N GLN A 58 18.90 -8.11 10.55
CA GLN A 58 19.45 -9.47 10.49
C GLN A 58 20.35 -9.75 9.28
N GLY A 59 20.63 -8.74 8.44
CA GLY A 59 21.57 -8.89 7.32
C GLY A 59 21.06 -9.81 6.22
N ARG A 60 19.73 -9.95 6.07
CA ARG A 60 19.19 -10.40 4.78
C ARG A 60 19.61 -9.39 3.74
N ASP A 61 20.22 -9.87 2.66
CA ASP A 61 20.71 -9.04 1.58
C ASP A 61 19.52 -8.44 0.82
N VAL A 62 19.06 -7.27 1.30
CA VAL A 62 17.90 -6.54 0.74
C VAL A 62 18.21 -5.94 -0.64
N SER A 63 19.45 -6.08 -1.14
CA SER A 63 19.94 -5.45 -2.37
C SER A 63 19.32 -6.01 -3.66
N GLY A 64 18.44 -7.01 -3.55
CA GLY A 64 17.56 -7.49 -4.61
C GLY A 64 16.15 -7.87 -4.16
N GLU A 65 15.74 -7.52 -2.93
CA GLU A 65 14.47 -7.95 -2.35
C GLU A 65 13.29 -7.07 -2.82
N GLU A 66 12.14 -7.71 -3.02
CA GLU A 66 10.88 -7.07 -3.33
C GLU A 66 10.56 -5.96 -2.30
N PRO A 67 9.90 -4.86 -2.72
CA PRO A 67 9.51 -3.80 -1.78
C PRO A 67 8.67 -4.39 -0.64
N PHE A 68 8.93 -3.94 0.59
CA PHE A 68 8.09 -4.31 1.72
C PHE A 68 6.76 -3.58 1.60
N VAL A 69 5.71 -4.30 1.20
CA VAL A 69 4.40 -3.70 0.93
C VAL A 69 3.52 -3.79 2.17
N ILE A 70 2.97 -2.66 2.61
CA ILE A 70 1.86 -2.59 3.56
C ILE A 70 0.62 -2.09 2.80
N ILE A 71 -0.50 -2.78 2.96
CA ILE A 71 -1.77 -2.43 2.33
C ILE A 71 -2.67 -1.77 3.38
N ILE A 72 -3.06 -0.52 3.13
CA ILE A 72 -3.96 0.25 3.99
C ILE A 72 -5.36 0.24 3.38
N GLU A 73 -6.30 -0.43 4.05
CA GLU A 73 -7.68 -0.58 3.57
C GLU A 73 -8.62 0.46 4.16
N ASN A 74 -9.77 0.64 3.51
CA ASN A 74 -10.80 1.61 3.92
C ASN A 74 -10.25 3.03 4.07
N THR A 75 -9.32 3.41 3.19
CA THR A 75 -8.64 4.69 3.27
C THR A 75 -9.63 5.83 3.13
N TYR A 76 -9.62 6.72 4.13
CA TYR A 76 -10.44 7.91 4.19
C TYR A 76 -9.55 9.09 4.59
N LEU A 77 -9.37 10.07 3.69
CA LEU A 77 -8.38 11.13 3.87
C LEU A 77 -8.56 11.98 5.13
N PRO A 78 -9.78 12.28 5.62
CA PRO A 78 -9.92 12.93 6.92
C PRO A 78 -9.39 12.07 8.07
N ALA A 79 -9.61 10.75 8.06
CA ALA A 79 -9.01 9.86 9.06
C ALA A 79 -7.48 9.71 8.91
N VAL A 80 -6.91 10.03 7.75
CA VAL A 80 -5.45 10.12 7.57
C VAL A 80 -4.89 11.30 8.35
N ARG A 81 -5.62 12.42 8.44
CA ARG A 81 -5.23 13.59 9.23
C ARG A 81 -5.25 13.33 10.73
N ASP A 82 -6.16 12.46 11.17
CA ASP A 82 -6.31 12.09 12.56
C ASP A 82 -5.22 11.08 13.01
N SER A 83 -4.38 10.60 12.09
CA SER A 83 -3.26 9.71 12.37
C SER A 83 -1.93 10.43 12.15
N ASP A 84 -1.27 10.82 13.25
CA ASP A 84 0.05 11.46 13.20
C ASP A 84 1.08 10.65 12.41
N VAL A 85 0.99 9.31 12.50
CA VAL A 85 1.85 8.37 11.76
C VAL A 85 1.66 8.53 10.26
N LEU A 86 0.41 8.44 9.79
CA LEU A 86 0.11 8.52 8.36
C LEU A 86 0.37 9.92 7.83
N LEU A 87 0.00 10.97 8.57
CA LEU A 87 0.28 12.35 8.17
C LEU A 87 1.79 12.57 7.97
N GLY A 88 2.61 12.09 8.91
CA GLY A 88 4.06 12.14 8.79
C GLY A 88 4.62 11.31 7.62
N LEU A 89 4.01 10.17 7.28
CA LEU A 89 4.41 9.30 6.15
C LEU A 89 4.06 9.92 4.79
N VAL A 90 2.85 10.45 4.67
CA VAL A 90 2.27 10.94 3.42
C VAL A 90 3.07 12.14 2.90
N ASP A 91 3.54 13.01 3.80
CA ASP A 91 4.39 14.16 3.47
C ASP A 91 5.83 13.79 3.07
N ARG A 92 6.31 12.61 3.46
CA ARG A 92 7.75 12.26 3.45
C ARG A 92 8.16 11.20 2.43
N ARG A 93 7.33 10.89 1.43
CA ARG A 93 7.66 9.84 0.45
C ARG A 93 9.03 10.03 -0.23
N LYS A 94 9.42 11.27 -0.54
CA LYS A 94 10.74 11.59 -1.13
C LYS A 94 11.93 11.34 -0.19
N LEU A 95 11.71 11.43 1.13
CA LEU A 95 12.75 11.15 2.13
C LEU A 95 13.00 9.64 2.25
N LEU A 96 11.95 8.82 2.12
CA LEU A 96 12.08 7.37 2.15
C LEU A 96 12.97 6.85 1.02
N SER A 97 12.87 7.41 -0.19
CA SER A 97 13.72 7.02 -1.32
C SER A 97 15.23 7.31 -1.15
N GLY A 98 15.65 8.03 -0.09
CA GLY A 98 17.02 8.47 0.12
C GLY A 98 17.81 7.77 1.24
N GLY A 99 17.19 6.92 2.06
CA GLY A 99 17.88 6.25 3.17
C GLY A 99 17.04 5.91 4.40
N GLY A 100 15.71 5.80 4.25
CA GLY A 100 14.77 5.57 5.35
C GLY A 100 14.44 6.84 6.12
N ALA A 101 13.40 6.79 6.96
CA ALA A 101 13.00 7.91 7.79
C ALA A 101 12.65 7.44 9.20
N THR A 102 12.96 8.26 10.20
CA THR A 102 12.41 8.08 11.53
C THR A 102 11.25 9.06 11.70
N LEU A 103 10.07 8.54 12.03
CA LEU A 103 8.88 9.31 12.33
C LEU A 103 8.68 9.36 13.83
N VAL A 104 8.52 10.55 14.38
CA VAL A 104 8.13 10.73 15.78
C VAL A 104 6.61 10.73 15.84
N VAL A 105 6.04 9.88 16.68
CA VAL A 105 4.61 9.68 16.86
C VAL A 105 4.28 10.04 18.30
N GLY A 106 3.57 11.16 18.50
CA GLY A 106 3.34 11.70 19.84
C GLY A 106 4.63 12.21 20.50
N ASN A 107 4.71 12.12 21.83
CA ASN A 107 5.79 12.73 22.61
C ASN A 107 7.02 11.83 22.86
N GLU A 108 6.91 10.49 22.71
CA GLU A 108 8.00 9.57 23.07
C GLU A 108 8.23 8.39 22.11
N ASP A 109 7.30 8.08 21.20
CA ASP A 109 7.47 6.94 20.29
C ASP A 109 8.09 7.37 18.96
N SER A 110 9.03 6.56 18.45
CA SER A 110 9.62 6.75 17.12
C SER A 110 9.53 5.48 16.29
N ILE A 111 9.02 5.61 15.06
CA ILE A 111 8.93 4.53 14.09
C ILE A 111 10.06 4.69 13.07
N HIS A 112 10.90 3.67 12.94
CA HIS A 112 11.84 3.58 11.83
C HIS A 112 11.13 3.03 10.59
N VAL A 113 11.23 3.74 9.48
CA VAL A 113 10.61 3.39 8.21
C VAL A 113 11.71 3.13 7.21
N SER A 114 11.78 1.89 6.74
CA SER A 114 12.71 1.46 5.71
C SER A 114 12.54 2.27 4.42
N PRO A 115 13.63 2.57 3.69
CA PRO A 115 13.56 3.14 2.36
C PRO A 115 12.84 2.24 1.34
N HIS A 116 12.75 0.93 1.62
CA HIS A 116 12.13 -0.09 0.76
C HIS A 116 10.65 -0.33 1.10
N ALA A 117 10.12 0.37 2.11
CA ALA A 117 8.71 0.26 2.47
C ALA A 117 7.80 0.96 1.42
N MET A 118 6.75 0.27 0.99
CA MET A 118 5.74 0.76 0.08
C MET A 118 4.36 0.65 0.72
N LEU A 119 3.67 1.79 0.86
CA LEU A 119 2.28 1.85 1.29
C LEU A 119 1.38 1.88 0.06
N ILE A 120 0.39 0.99 0.03
CA ILE A 120 -0.68 1.00 -0.96
C ILE A 120 -1.99 1.29 -0.25
N PHE A 121 -2.63 2.39 -0.62
CA PHE A 121 -3.89 2.80 -0.03
C PHE A 121 -5.05 2.31 -0.90
N ILE A 122 -6.08 1.74 -0.29
CA ILE A 122 -7.27 1.26 -0.98
C ILE A 122 -8.49 1.96 -0.39
N THR A 123 -9.35 2.48 -1.27
CA THR A 123 -10.59 3.15 -0.89
C THR A 123 -11.75 2.73 -1.78
N LYS A 124 -12.96 2.74 -1.22
CA LYS A 124 -14.22 2.55 -1.95
C LYS A 124 -14.95 3.86 -2.19
N MET A 125 -14.36 4.99 -1.79
CA MET A 125 -14.91 6.32 -1.98
C MET A 125 -14.08 7.01 -3.07
N ALA A 126 -14.69 7.63 -4.08
CA ALA A 126 -13.95 8.44 -5.06
C ALA A 126 -14.10 9.94 -4.73
N GLU A 127 -15.34 10.38 -4.52
CA GLU A 127 -15.67 11.71 -4.04
C GLU A 127 -16.09 11.63 -2.57
N PRO A 128 -15.68 12.54 -1.69
CA PRO A 128 -15.04 13.84 -1.94
C PRO A 128 -13.50 13.83 -1.86
N LEU A 129 -12.82 12.70 -2.08
CA LEU A 129 -11.36 12.60 -1.87
C LEU A 129 -10.58 13.63 -2.68
N GLU A 130 -10.95 13.88 -3.93
CA GLU A 130 -10.29 14.86 -4.80
C GLU A 130 -10.35 16.30 -4.27
N LYS A 131 -11.30 16.61 -3.38
CA LYS A 131 -11.45 17.93 -2.76
C LYS A 131 -10.62 18.07 -1.48
N ASP A 132 -10.02 16.99 -1.00
CA ASP A 132 -9.21 16.99 0.20
C ASP A 132 -7.78 17.50 -0.11
N PRO A 133 -7.26 18.51 0.62
CA PRO A 133 -5.88 18.97 0.52
C PRO A 133 -4.80 17.87 0.51
N LEU A 134 -5.01 16.75 1.22
CA LEU A 134 -4.05 15.64 1.26
C LEU A 134 -3.98 14.87 -0.07
N PHE A 135 -4.97 15.02 -0.95
CA PHE A 135 -5.04 14.30 -2.22
C PHE A 135 -3.81 14.53 -3.10
N VAL A 136 -3.13 15.68 -2.98
CA VAL A 136 -1.90 16.00 -3.73
C VAL A 136 -0.74 15.03 -3.46
N HIS A 137 -0.77 14.32 -2.33
CA HIS A 137 0.24 13.33 -1.95
C HIS A 137 -0.09 11.92 -2.47
N PHE A 138 -1.23 11.75 -3.13
CA PHE A 138 -1.68 10.48 -3.66
C PHE A 138 -1.77 10.50 -5.18
N ASN A 139 -1.51 9.36 -5.78
CA ASN A 139 -1.81 9.08 -7.18
C ASN A 139 -3.06 8.20 -7.21
N LEU A 140 -4.20 8.77 -7.56
CA LEU A 140 -5.46 8.04 -7.67
C LEU A 140 -5.43 7.12 -8.89
N ILE A 141 -5.69 5.83 -8.67
CA ILE A 141 -5.78 4.82 -9.70
C ILE A 141 -7.17 4.21 -9.62
N ASP A 142 -7.96 4.46 -10.65
CA ASP A 142 -9.33 3.98 -10.76
C ASP A 142 -9.35 2.50 -11.21
N PHE A 143 -9.77 1.61 -10.32
CA PHE A 143 -9.88 0.18 -10.55
C PHE A 143 -11.32 -0.28 -10.81
N ARG A 144 -12.23 0.64 -11.12
CA ARG A 144 -13.60 0.32 -11.52
C ARG A 144 -13.65 -0.60 -12.74
N LEU A 145 -14.59 -1.54 -12.71
CA LEU A 145 -14.91 -2.34 -13.88
C LEU A 145 -15.77 -1.54 -14.87
N CYS A 146 -15.16 -1.13 -15.99
CA CYS A 146 -15.86 -0.46 -17.08
C CYS A 146 -16.46 -1.48 -18.06
N GLY A 147 -17.73 -1.85 -17.85
CA GLY A 147 -18.51 -2.61 -18.82
C GLY A 147 -18.21 -4.12 -18.87
N GLY A 148 -19.27 -4.93 -18.83
CA GLY A 148 -19.21 -6.39 -18.85
C GLY A 148 -20.14 -6.98 -17.80
N GLY A 149 -20.82 -8.08 -18.12
CA GLY A 149 -21.65 -8.82 -17.16
C GLY A 149 -20.84 -9.28 -15.94
N PRO A 150 -21.49 -9.80 -14.89
CA PRO A 150 -20.83 -10.15 -13.64
C PRO A 150 -19.80 -11.27 -13.86
N LEU A 151 -18.54 -10.87 -14.07
CA LEU A 151 -17.41 -11.79 -14.01
C LEU A 151 -16.96 -11.90 -12.55
N PRO A 152 -16.62 -13.10 -12.06
CA PRO A 152 -16.06 -13.25 -10.72
C PRO A 152 -14.80 -12.40 -10.56
N LYS A 153 -14.74 -11.58 -9.50
CA LYS A 153 -13.62 -10.68 -9.19
C LYS A 153 -12.27 -11.39 -9.20
N GLY A 154 -12.25 -12.62 -8.67
CA GLY A 154 -11.09 -13.52 -8.71
C GLY A 154 -10.60 -13.72 -10.15
N LEU A 155 -11.47 -14.16 -11.05
CA LEU A 155 -11.12 -14.41 -12.47
C LEU A 155 -10.52 -13.17 -13.16
N ILE A 156 -11.02 -11.98 -12.84
CA ILE A 156 -10.47 -10.73 -13.40
C ILE A 156 -9.07 -10.48 -12.83
N ALA A 157 -8.88 -10.64 -11.52
CA ALA A 157 -7.59 -10.53 -10.88
C ALA A 157 -6.57 -11.56 -11.40
N ASP A 158 -6.98 -12.82 -11.63
CA ASP A 158 -6.15 -13.85 -12.27
C ASP A 158 -5.64 -13.38 -13.63
N ARG A 159 -6.56 -12.91 -14.49
CA ARG A 159 -6.21 -12.46 -15.85
C ARG A 159 -5.28 -11.25 -15.81
N LEU A 160 -5.53 -10.31 -14.91
CA LEU A 160 -4.70 -9.12 -14.74
C LEU A 160 -3.29 -9.52 -14.27
N PHE A 161 -3.20 -10.45 -13.31
CA PHE A 161 -1.93 -10.97 -12.82
C PHE A 161 -1.17 -11.72 -13.92
N GLY A 162 -1.84 -12.60 -14.67
CA GLY A 162 -1.23 -13.31 -15.79
C GLY A 162 -0.73 -12.39 -16.90
N HIS A 163 -1.43 -11.28 -17.16
CA HIS A 163 -0.98 -10.29 -18.13
C HIS A 163 0.21 -9.45 -17.62
N ALA A 164 0.17 -9.02 -16.35
CA ALA A 164 1.20 -8.17 -15.75
C ALA A 164 2.48 -8.94 -15.40
N ASN A 165 2.35 -10.22 -15.02
CA ASN A 165 3.45 -11.08 -14.57
C ASN A 165 3.42 -12.46 -15.28
N PRO A 166 3.53 -12.50 -16.61
CA PRO A 166 3.34 -13.74 -17.39
C PRO A 166 4.35 -14.84 -17.03
N ALA A 167 5.57 -14.47 -16.67
CA ALA A 167 6.61 -15.40 -16.23
C ALA A 167 6.27 -16.10 -14.90
N GLN A 168 5.64 -15.38 -13.96
CA GLN A 168 5.28 -15.91 -12.64
C GLN A 168 3.93 -16.65 -12.66
N HIS A 169 3.06 -16.33 -13.61
CA HIS A 169 1.74 -16.95 -13.70
C HIS A 169 1.80 -18.43 -14.08
N GLY A 170 2.71 -18.83 -14.97
CA GLY A 170 2.87 -20.23 -15.39
C GLY A 170 3.39 -21.17 -14.29
N GLU A 171 4.21 -20.66 -13.37
CA GLU A 171 4.73 -21.39 -12.21
C GLU A 171 3.67 -21.61 -11.12
N TRP A 172 2.58 -20.83 -11.16
CA TRP A 172 1.54 -20.81 -10.14
C TRP A 172 0.27 -21.59 -10.51
N THR A 173 -0.02 -21.76 -11.80
CA THR A 173 -1.18 -22.54 -12.27
C THR A 173 -0.93 -24.04 -12.38
N ALA A 174 0.25 -24.52 -11.97
CA ALA A 174 0.70 -25.92 -12.05
C ALA A 174 0.36 -26.71 -10.78
#